data_AF-A0A9D7P573-F1
#
_entry.id   AF-A0A9D7P573-F1
#
_cell.length_a   1.000
_cell.length_b   1.000
_cell.length_c   1.000
_cell.angle_alpha   90.00
_cell.angle_beta   90.00
_cell.angle_gamma   90.00
#
_symmetry.space_group_name_H-M   'P 1'
#
loop_
_entity.id
_entity.type
_entity.pdbx_description
1 polymer ?
#
loop_
_entity_poly.entity_id
_entity_poly.type
_entity_poly.pdbx_seq_one_letter_code
_entity_poly.pdbx_strand_id
1 'polypeptide(L)'
;MASSKIAQRSSKIHGNGVFATAPIKKGEDIVEYKGKMITHAEADALYFGDIDSGHTFLFTLNEDWILDANRGGNVARWINHSCDPNAIAFVHGHESEDLKKDRVIIEALRDIKPGEEITYDYGFEFDIPYTEELKQIWACRCGSPKCIGTMLKPKPVKASKATAKKIATKAKKASVK
;
A
#
# COMPACT_ATOMS: atom_id res chain seq x y z
N MET A 1 15.89 9.23 -8.84
CA MET A 1 15.65 10.69 -8.97
C MET A 1 14.48 11.06 -8.06
N ALA A 2 14.58 12.10 -7.23
CA ALA A 2 13.39 12.64 -6.56
C ALA A 2 12.72 13.56 -7.58
N SER A 3 11.52 13.22 -8.05
CA SER A 3 10.80 14.05 -9.01
C SER A 3 10.59 15.44 -8.40
N SER A 4 10.97 16.50 -9.12
CA SER A 4 10.76 17.90 -8.73
C SER A 4 9.28 18.29 -8.59
N LYS A 5 8.38 17.33 -8.87
CA LYS A 5 6.93 17.49 -8.92
C LYS A 5 6.22 17.13 -7.62
N ILE A 6 6.93 16.89 -6.51
CA ILE A 6 6.30 16.56 -5.23
C ILE A 6 6.86 17.39 -4.07
N ALA A 7 6.02 17.63 -3.06
CA ALA A 7 6.42 18.26 -1.82
C ALA A 7 5.65 17.69 -0.61
N GLN A 8 6.33 17.60 0.53
CA GLN A 8 5.70 17.28 1.81
C GLN A 8 4.91 18.48 2.32
N ARG A 9 3.68 18.25 2.79
CA ARG A 9 2.84 19.26 3.47
C ARG A 9 2.00 18.59 4.56
N SER A 10 1.33 19.37 5.40
CA SER A 10 0.33 18.83 6.34
C SER A 10 -0.84 18.23 5.56
N SER A 11 -1.28 17.02 5.95
CA SER A 11 -2.38 16.30 5.33
C SER A 11 -3.66 16.41 6.16
N LYS A 12 -4.81 16.37 5.47
CA LYS A 12 -6.12 16.20 6.12
C LYS A 12 -6.42 14.73 6.43
N ILE A 13 -5.72 13.79 5.80
CA ILE A 13 -5.87 12.35 6.02
C ILE A 13 -5.19 11.97 7.33
N HIS A 14 -3.89 12.25 7.42
CA HIS A 14 -3.09 11.94 8.60
C HIS A 14 -1.76 12.70 8.60
N GLY A 15 -1.44 13.42 9.68
CA GLY A 15 -0.13 14.06 9.90
C GLY A 15 0.42 14.82 8.68
N ASN A 16 1.46 14.26 8.07
CA ASN A 16 2.03 14.74 6.82
C ASN A 16 1.52 13.96 5.61
N GLY A 17 1.47 14.61 4.46
CA GLY A 17 1.18 14.03 3.17
C GLY A 17 2.19 14.48 2.12
N VAL A 18 2.16 13.85 0.95
CA VAL A 18 2.94 14.26 -0.22
C VAL A 18 1.98 14.76 -1.28
N PHE A 19 2.27 15.94 -1.82
CA PHE A 19 1.39 16.63 -2.76
C PHE A 19 2.11 16.89 -4.06
N ALA A 20 1.38 16.79 -5.17
CA ALA A 20 1.89 17.19 -6.47
C ALA A 20 2.13 18.71 -6.51
N THR A 21 3.31 19.15 -6.95
CA THR A 21 3.65 20.56 -7.20
C THR A 21 3.55 20.93 -8.68
N ALA A 22 3.47 19.93 -9.55
CA ALA A 22 3.30 20.07 -11.00
C ALA A 22 2.42 18.92 -11.52
N PRO A 23 1.91 18.98 -12.78
CA PRO A 23 1.15 17.89 -13.35
C PRO A 23 1.99 16.60 -13.47
N ILE A 24 1.43 15.49 -12.98
CA ILE A 24 2.01 14.14 -13.08
C ILE A 24 1.11 13.32 -13.98
N LYS A 25 1.69 12.63 -14.97
CA LYS A 25 0.92 11.82 -15.93
C LYS A 25 0.67 10.41 -15.43
N LYS A 26 -0.41 9.80 -15.87
CA LYS A 26 -0.64 8.36 -15.68
C LYS A 26 0.59 7.56 -16.15
N GLY A 27 1.04 6.60 -15.35
CA GLY A 27 2.21 5.76 -15.61
C GLY A 27 3.55 6.45 -15.34
N GLU A 28 3.56 7.68 -14.82
CA GLU A 28 4.79 8.37 -14.46
C GLU A 28 5.29 7.88 -13.09
N ASP A 29 6.58 7.50 -13.05
CA ASP A 29 7.30 7.24 -11.80
C ASP A 29 7.43 8.53 -10.99
N ILE A 30 6.74 8.57 -9.86
CA ILE A 30 6.68 9.73 -8.98
C ILE A 30 7.96 9.82 -8.14
N VAL A 31 8.27 8.74 -7.42
CA VAL A 31 9.39 8.70 -6.48
C VAL A 31 9.77 7.26 -6.14
N GLU A 32 11.06 6.99 -6.04
CA GLU A 32 11.57 5.77 -5.41
C GLU A 32 11.38 5.87 -3.89
N TYR A 33 10.70 4.89 -3.29
CA TYR A 33 10.60 4.78 -1.84
C TYR A 33 11.92 4.26 -1.29
N LYS A 34 12.57 5.06 -0.43
CA LYS A 34 13.90 4.74 0.13
C LYS A 34 13.82 4.39 1.59
N GLY A 35 14.77 3.61 2.05
CA GLY A 35 14.93 3.21 3.44
C GLY A 35 16.19 2.37 3.64
N LYS A 36 16.45 1.99 4.88
CA LYS A 36 17.50 1.04 5.22
C LYS A 36 16.98 -0.36 4.93
N MET A 37 17.74 -1.11 4.17
CA MET A 37 17.42 -2.52 3.93
C MET A 37 17.82 -3.33 5.17
N ILE A 38 16.88 -4.12 5.69
CA ILE A 38 17.01 -4.97 6.87
C ILE A 38 16.39 -6.34 6.57
N THR A 39 16.77 -7.35 7.33
CA THR A 39 16.16 -8.69 7.24
C THR A 39 14.82 -8.74 7.98
N HIS A 40 14.00 -9.75 7.69
CA HIS A 40 12.76 -10.01 8.43
C HIS A 40 13.01 -10.20 9.94
N ALA A 41 14.04 -10.96 10.31
CA ALA A 41 14.40 -11.18 11.72
C ALA A 41 14.81 -9.88 12.44
N GLU A 42 15.52 -8.97 11.76
CA GLU A 42 15.82 -7.66 12.31
C GLU A 42 14.56 -6.81 12.48
N ALA A 43 13.66 -6.81 11.48
CA ALA A 43 12.41 -6.08 11.56
C ALA A 43 11.55 -6.58 12.72
N ASP A 44 11.42 -7.90 12.88
CA ASP A 44 10.72 -8.51 14.01
C ASP A 44 11.35 -8.07 15.33
N ALA A 45 12.67 -8.17 15.48
CA ALA A 45 13.35 -7.76 16.73
C ALA A 45 13.16 -6.26 17.06
N LEU A 46 12.98 -5.41 16.06
CA LEU A 46 12.84 -3.96 16.21
C LEU A 46 11.40 -3.50 16.41
N TYR A 47 10.44 -4.18 15.80
CA TYR A 47 9.04 -3.74 15.70
C TYR A 47 8.04 -4.81 16.20
N PHE A 48 8.51 -5.80 16.97
CA PHE A 48 7.65 -6.80 17.60
C PHE A 48 6.55 -6.12 18.42
N GLY A 49 5.29 -6.48 18.17
CA GLY A 49 4.13 -5.93 18.87
C GLY A 49 3.64 -4.56 18.37
N ASP A 50 4.27 -4.00 17.33
CA ASP A 50 3.91 -2.67 16.79
C ASP A 50 2.64 -2.69 15.92
N ILE A 51 2.01 -3.86 15.73
CA ILE A 51 0.70 -3.98 15.05
C ILE A 51 -0.35 -3.11 15.76
N ASP A 52 -0.20 -2.92 17.07
CA ASP A 52 -1.12 -2.14 17.89
C ASP A 52 -0.91 -0.62 17.75
N SER A 53 0.19 -0.15 17.14
CA SER A 53 0.43 1.27 16.92
C SER A 53 -0.22 1.81 15.64
N GLY A 54 -0.58 0.92 14.69
CA GLY A 54 -1.20 1.30 13.42
C GLY A 54 -0.28 2.11 12.48
N HIS A 55 1.03 2.17 12.77
CA HIS A 55 2.00 2.96 12.03
C HIS A 55 3.23 2.15 11.67
N THR A 56 3.44 1.91 10.37
CA THR A 56 4.67 1.28 9.88
C THR A 56 5.13 1.93 8.59
N PHE A 57 6.46 2.01 8.43
CA PHE A 57 7.14 2.52 7.24
C PHE A 57 7.99 1.43 6.59
N LEU A 58 7.53 0.19 6.70
CA LEU A 58 8.20 -1.01 6.20
C LEU A 58 7.58 -1.43 4.86
N PHE A 59 8.43 -1.80 3.91
CA PHE A 59 8.05 -2.48 2.68
C PHE A 59 8.75 -3.82 2.59
N THR A 60 8.00 -4.91 2.46
CA THR A 60 8.58 -6.21 2.10
C THR A 60 9.01 -6.18 0.64
N LEU A 61 10.30 -6.36 0.38
CA LEU A 61 10.84 -6.42 -0.99
C LEU A 61 10.73 -7.85 -1.53
N ASN A 62 11.18 -8.81 -0.73
CA ASN A 62 11.23 -10.24 -1.06
C ASN A 62 11.31 -11.08 0.24
N GLU A 63 11.57 -12.38 0.10
CA GLU A 63 11.62 -13.33 1.22
C GLU A 63 12.73 -13.03 2.23
N ASP A 64 13.79 -12.31 1.81
CA ASP A 64 14.95 -12.04 2.65
C ASP A 64 14.94 -10.59 3.19
N TRP A 65 14.44 -9.64 2.42
CA TRP A 65 14.67 -8.21 2.64
C TRP A 65 13.38 -7.40 2.83
N ILE A 66 13.46 -6.51 3.82
CA ILE A 66 12.51 -5.43 4.10
C ILE A 66 13.23 -4.10 3.92
N LEU A 67 12.53 -3.11 3.38
CA LEU A 67 12.97 -1.73 3.32
C LEU A 67 12.32 -0.93 4.46
N ASP A 68 13.14 -0.42 5.38
CA ASP A 68 12.70 0.36 6.54
C ASP A 68 12.93 1.86 6.31
N ALA A 69 11.87 2.61 6.02
CA ALA A 69 11.94 4.05 5.84
C ALA A 69 11.92 4.87 7.13
N ASN A 70 11.83 4.23 8.32
CA ASN A 70 12.16 4.93 9.56
C ASN A 70 13.64 5.33 9.60
N ARG A 71 14.50 4.59 8.89
CA ARG A 71 15.95 4.78 8.90
C ARG A 71 16.43 5.01 7.48
N GLY A 72 16.97 6.19 7.18
CA GLY A 72 17.41 6.48 5.81
C GLY A 72 16.27 6.62 4.80
N GLY A 73 15.05 6.89 5.28
CA GLY A 73 13.90 7.16 4.41
C GLY A 73 13.97 8.51 3.71
N ASN A 74 13.16 8.67 2.67
CA ASN A 74 12.97 9.93 1.95
C ASN A 74 11.51 10.41 2.08
N VAL A 75 11.16 11.47 1.33
CA VAL A 75 9.82 12.08 1.37
C VAL A 75 8.67 11.10 1.10
N ALA A 76 8.92 10.00 0.37
CA ALA A 76 7.91 9.01 0.02
C ALA A 76 7.28 8.33 1.25
N ARG A 77 7.98 8.30 2.39
CA ARG A 77 7.45 7.75 3.64
C ARG A 77 6.20 8.47 4.15
N TRP A 78 5.97 9.71 3.71
CA TRP A 78 4.81 10.51 4.11
C TRP A 78 3.61 10.36 3.17
N ILE A 79 3.70 9.50 2.14
CA ILE A 79 2.56 9.28 1.25
C ILE A 79 1.50 8.49 2.01
N ASN A 80 0.28 9.05 2.09
CA ASN A 80 -0.81 8.48 2.88
C ASN A 80 -1.56 7.35 2.16
N HIS A 81 -2.32 6.60 2.95
CA HIS A 81 -3.25 5.61 2.44
C HIS A 81 -4.51 6.25 1.83
N SER A 82 -5.02 5.65 0.76
CA SER A 82 -6.39 5.84 0.30
C SER A 82 -7.00 4.52 -0.20
N CYS A 83 -8.29 4.31 0.08
CA CYS A 83 -9.06 3.20 -0.50
C CYS A 83 -9.45 3.45 -1.97
N ASP A 84 -9.31 4.68 -2.46
CA ASP A 84 -9.46 5.05 -3.88
C ASP A 84 -8.22 5.88 -4.28
N PRO A 85 -7.05 5.21 -4.39
CA PRO A 85 -5.78 5.90 -4.54
C PRO A 85 -5.57 6.46 -5.95
N ASN A 86 -4.62 7.39 -6.08
CA ASN A 86 -4.15 7.92 -7.37
C ASN A 86 -2.74 7.44 -7.75
N ALA A 87 -2.07 6.70 -6.88
CA ALA A 87 -0.78 6.08 -7.11
C ALA A 87 -0.75 4.62 -6.60
N ILE A 88 0.29 3.90 -7.00
CA ILE A 88 0.56 2.51 -6.61
C ILE A 88 2.04 2.35 -6.31
N ALA A 89 2.37 1.47 -5.36
CA ALA A 89 3.75 1.08 -5.07
C ALA A 89 4.07 -0.25 -5.76
N PHE A 90 5.12 -0.28 -6.57
CA PHE A 90 5.61 -1.49 -7.24
C PHE A 90 7.00 -1.85 -6.75
N VAL A 91 7.23 -3.14 -6.49
CA VAL A 91 8.59 -3.66 -6.31
C VAL A 91 9.15 -3.96 -7.71
N HIS A 92 10.11 -3.16 -8.14
CA HIS A 92 10.89 -3.41 -9.34
C HIS A 92 12.07 -4.31 -9.00
N GLY A 93 12.00 -5.56 -9.46
CA GLY A 93 13.12 -6.48 -9.42
C GLY A 93 14.27 -5.94 -10.26
N HIS A 94 15.49 -5.96 -9.72
CA HIS A 94 16.65 -5.58 -10.52
C HIS A 94 16.97 -6.69 -11.53
N GLU A 95 17.47 -6.35 -12.72
CA GLU A 95 17.87 -7.36 -13.73
C GLU A 95 19.03 -8.26 -13.28
N SER A 96 19.67 -7.95 -12.15
CA SER A 96 20.74 -8.77 -11.59
C SER A 96 20.21 -9.74 -10.56
N GLU A 97 20.86 -10.89 -10.41
CA GLU A 97 20.57 -11.88 -9.38
C GLU A 97 20.74 -11.36 -7.92
N ASP A 98 21.33 -10.17 -7.74
CA ASP A 98 21.41 -9.50 -6.44
C ASP A 98 20.09 -8.83 -6.06
N LEU A 99 19.24 -9.59 -5.35
CA LEU A 99 17.93 -9.16 -4.83
C LEU A 99 17.99 -7.93 -3.90
N LYS A 100 19.17 -7.55 -3.40
CA LYS A 100 19.36 -6.30 -2.63
C LYS A 100 19.20 -5.04 -3.49
N LYS A 101 19.20 -5.21 -4.81
CA LYS A 101 19.03 -4.11 -5.76
C LYS A 101 17.58 -3.85 -6.13
N ASP A 102 16.64 -4.65 -5.64
CA ASP A 102 15.21 -4.40 -5.79
C ASP A 102 14.85 -3.03 -5.22
N ARG A 103 13.91 -2.34 -5.88
CA ARG A 103 13.49 -0.98 -5.50
C ARG A 103 11.98 -0.91 -5.45
N VAL A 104 11.47 -0.10 -4.53
CA VAL A 104 10.05 0.26 -4.52
C VAL A 104 9.88 1.57 -5.25
N ILE A 105 9.09 1.58 -6.31
CA ILE A 105 8.75 2.76 -7.09
C ILE A 105 7.28 3.09 -6.88
N ILE A 106 6.99 4.37 -6.64
CA ILE A 106 5.63 4.88 -6.60
C ILE A 106 5.27 5.41 -7.99
N GLU A 107 4.27 4.84 -8.63
CA GLU A 107 3.81 5.18 -9.98
C GLU A 107 2.38 5.77 -9.94
N ALA A 108 2.09 6.74 -10.81
CA ALA A 108 0.77 7.34 -10.91
C ALA A 108 -0.25 6.43 -11.66
N LEU A 109 -1.39 6.13 -11.05
CA LEU A 109 -2.47 5.33 -11.66
C LEU A 109 -3.33 6.13 -12.66
N ARG A 110 -3.31 7.46 -12.54
CA ARG A 110 -4.04 8.43 -13.38
C ARG A 110 -3.26 9.74 -13.44
N ASP A 111 -3.70 10.66 -14.28
CA ASP A 111 -3.21 12.04 -14.23
C ASP A 111 -3.51 12.67 -12.85
N ILE A 112 -2.50 13.31 -12.25
CA ILE A 112 -2.57 13.99 -10.94
C ILE A 112 -2.26 15.48 -11.16
N LYS A 113 -3.18 16.34 -10.73
CA LYS A 113 -3.06 17.79 -10.84
C LYS A 113 -2.20 18.37 -9.72
N PRO A 114 -1.55 19.53 -9.94
CA PRO A 114 -0.91 20.27 -8.87
C PRO A 114 -1.87 20.51 -7.69
N GLY A 115 -1.38 20.28 -6.47
CA GLY A 115 -2.14 20.43 -5.24
C GLY A 115 -2.92 19.19 -4.80
N GLU A 116 -3.06 18.16 -5.64
CA GLU A 116 -3.62 16.87 -5.20
C GLU A 116 -2.63 16.15 -4.27
N GLU A 117 -3.16 15.54 -3.21
CA GLU A 117 -2.39 14.63 -2.36
C GLU A 117 -2.18 13.30 -3.10
N ILE A 118 -0.95 12.83 -3.12
CA ILE A 118 -0.59 11.53 -3.66
C ILE A 118 -0.88 10.51 -2.56
N THR A 119 -1.56 9.42 -2.94
CA THR A 119 -1.95 8.35 -2.02
C THR A 119 -1.87 7.00 -2.74
N TYR A 120 -1.55 5.94 -2.00
CA TYR A 120 -1.64 4.57 -2.51
C TYR A 120 -2.34 3.66 -1.51
N ASP A 121 -2.73 2.47 -1.95
CA ASP A 121 -3.28 1.46 -1.06
C ASP A 121 -2.13 0.72 -0.36
N TYR A 122 -2.10 0.76 0.98
CA TYR A 122 -0.99 0.23 1.77
C TYR A 122 -0.92 -1.30 1.75
N GLY A 123 -2.01 -1.98 1.42
CA GLY A 123 -1.97 -3.44 1.28
C GLY A 123 -1.84 -4.20 2.61
N PHE A 124 -2.26 -3.63 3.74
CA PHE A 124 -2.14 -4.33 5.03
C PHE A 124 -3.03 -5.57 5.10
N GLU A 125 -2.37 -6.71 5.19
CA GLU A 125 -2.95 -8.03 5.34
C GLU A 125 -2.31 -8.74 6.52
N PHE A 126 -3.13 -9.18 7.48
CA PHE A 126 -2.66 -9.96 8.62
C PHE A 126 -3.32 -11.33 8.66
N ASP A 127 -2.55 -12.35 9.01
CA ASP A 127 -3.06 -13.72 9.20
C ASP A 127 -3.72 -13.92 10.58
N ILE A 128 -4.44 -12.91 11.06
CA ILE A 128 -5.25 -12.94 12.28
C ILE A 128 -6.68 -12.48 11.99
N PRO A 129 -7.71 -12.96 12.71
CA PRO A 129 -9.05 -12.42 12.58
C PRO A 129 -9.06 -10.91 12.83
N TYR A 130 -9.75 -10.15 11.97
CA TYR A 130 -9.87 -8.70 12.15
C TYR A 130 -11.02 -8.41 13.10
N THR A 131 -10.69 -8.14 14.36
CA THR A 131 -11.66 -7.66 15.35
C THR A 131 -12.04 -6.21 15.06
N GLU A 132 -13.11 -5.72 15.70
CA GLU A 132 -13.49 -4.32 15.55
C GLU A 132 -12.44 -3.39 16.16
N GLU A 133 -11.82 -3.79 17.27
CA GLU A 133 -10.72 -3.06 17.90
C GLU A 133 -9.52 -2.91 16.96
N LEU A 134 -9.13 -4.00 16.28
CA LEU A 134 -8.04 -3.95 15.30
C LEU A 134 -8.40 -3.02 14.13
N LYS A 135 -9.64 -3.07 13.63
CA LYS A 135 -10.08 -2.14 12.58
C LYS A 135 -10.07 -0.68 13.03
N GLN A 136 -10.31 -0.41 14.32
CA GLN A 136 -10.22 0.95 14.88
C GLN A 136 -8.76 1.43 14.99
N ILE A 137 -7.83 0.55 15.40
CA ILE A 137 -6.40 0.86 15.40
C ILE A 137 -5.95 1.21 13.97
N TRP A 138 -6.36 0.39 13.00
CA TRP A 138 -6.07 0.58 11.58
C TRP A 138 -7.18 1.34 10.84
N ALA A 139 -7.84 2.31 11.51
CA ALA A 139 -8.94 3.05 10.91
C ALA A 139 -8.48 3.89 9.72
N CYS A 140 -9.23 3.84 8.61
CA CYS A 140 -8.92 4.63 7.43
C CYS A 140 -9.63 5.99 7.48
N ARG A 141 -8.87 7.07 7.29
CA ARG A 141 -9.36 8.45 7.29
C ARG A 141 -9.18 9.14 5.93
N CYS A 142 -9.08 8.37 4.84
CA CYS A 142 -8.76 8.92 3.51
C CYS A 142 -9.83 9.85 2.91
N GLY A 143 -11.05 9.83 3.46
CA GLY A 143 -12.16 10.68 3.00
C GLY A 143 -12.78 10.27 1.66
N SER A 144 -12.32 9.18 1.04
CA SER A 144 -12.93 8.67 -0.19
C SER A 144 -14.38 8.21 0.04
N PRO A 145 -15.31 8.49 -0.87
CA PRO A 145 -16.67 7.94 -0.81
C PRO A 145 -16.71 6.41 -0.99
N LYS A 146 -15.62 5.79 -1.46
CA LYS A 146 -15.45 4.33 -1.53
C LYS A 146 -14.66 3.76 -0.33
N CYS A 147 -14.41 4.57 0.70
CA CYS A 147 -13.65 4.12 1.87
C CYS A 147 -14.36 2.97 2.58
N ILE A 148 -13.59 1.92 2.94
CA ILE A 148 -14.10 0.75 3.66
C ILE A 148 -13.98 0.89 5.19
N GLY A 149 -13.55 2.06 5.68
CA GLY A 149 -13.43 2.38 7.11
C GLY A 149 -12.14 1.92 7.80
N THR A 150 -11.35 1.06 7.15
CA THR A 150 -10.07 0.54 7.68
C THR A 150 -9.03 0.43 6.56
N MET A 151 -7.75 0.50 6.92
CA MET A 151 -6.62 0.28 6.01
C MET A 151 -6.35 -1.21 5.76
N LEU A 152 -7.02 -2.10 6.52
CA LEU A 152 -6.88 -3.55 6.38
C LEU A 152 -7.62 -4.05 5.15
N LYS A 153 -6.93 -4.82 4.32
CA LYS A 153 -7.50 -5.44 3.11
C LYS A 153 -8.59 -6.45 3.47
N PRO A 154 -9.77 -6.42 2.83
CA PRO A 154 -10.82 -7.39 3.09
C PRO A 154 -10.31 -8.83 2.92
N LYS A 155 -10.54 -9.69 3.92
CA LYS A 155 -10.20 -11.11 3.77
C LYS A 155 -11.08 -11.74 2.69
N PRO A 156 -10.53 -12.60 1.81
CA PRO A 156 -11.33 -13.31 0.83
C PRO A 156 -12.40 -14.11 1.57
N VAL A 157 -13.67 -13.79 1.27
CA VAL A 157 -14.79 -14.51 1.86
C VAL A 157 -14.72 -15.95 1.33
N LYS A 158 -14.42 -16.92 2.20
CA LYS A 158 -14.52 -18.34 1.82
C LYS A 158 -15.93 -18.55 1.28
N ALA A 159 -16.04 -18.84 -0.03
CA ALA A 159 -17.34 -18.95 -0.67
C ALA A 159 -18.20 -19.94 0.12
N SER A 160 -19.36 -19.50 0.60
CA SER A 160 -20.27 -20.39 1.29
C SER A 160 -20.62 -21.57 0.36
N LYS A 161 -20.81 -22.78 0.91
CA LYS A 161 -21.21 -23.97 0.13
C LYS A 161 -22.47 -23.71 -0.72
N ALA A 162 -23.33 -22.76 -0.32
CA ALA A 162 -24.50 -22.34 -1.07
C ALA A 162 -24.16 -21.52 -2.33
N THR A 163 -23.13 -20.66 -2.27
CA THR A 163 -22.64 -19.87 -3.40
C THR A 163 -21.96 -20.75 -4.45
N ALA A 164 -21.16 -21.74 -4.00
CA ALA A 164 -20.53 -22.72 -4.90
C ALA A 164 -21.56 -23.56 -5.68
N LYS A 165 -22.66 -23.95 -5.03
CA LYS A 165 -23.75 -24.73 -5.67
C LYS A 165 -24.53 -23.91 -6.70
N LYS A 166 -24.69 -22.59 -6.49
CA LYS A 166 -25.31 -21.66 -7.47
C LYS A 166 -24.41 -21.40 -8.68
N ILE A 167 -23.10 -21.30 -8.49
CA ILE A 167 -22.14 -21.11 -9.59
C ILE A 167 -22.08 -22.38 -10.46
N ALA A 168 -22.04 -23.57 -9.85
CA ALA A 168 -22.02 -24.85 -10.57
C ALA A 168 -23.31 -25.11 -11.38
N THR A 169 -24.47 -24.69 -10.89
CA THR A 169 -25.75 -24.82 -11.61
C THR A 169 -25.89 -23.80 -12.74
N LYS A 170 -25.28 -22.62 -12.63
CA LYS A 170 -25.26 -21.61 -13.70
C LYS A 170 -24.29 -22.01 -14.83
N ALA A 171 -23.14 -22.60 -14.50
CA ALA A 171 -22.20 -23.13 -15.48
C ALA A 171 -22.79 -24.28 -16.32
N LYS A 172 -23.52 -25.21 -15.70
CA LYS A 172 -24.21 -26.31 -16.42
C LYS A 172 -25.32 -25.84 -17.36
N LYS A 173 -25.97 -24.70 -17.10
CA LYS A 173 -26.97 -24.11 -18.01
C LYS A 173 -26.34 -23.34 -19.17
N ALA A 174 -25.10 -22.89 -19.04
CA ALA A 174 -24.40 -22.15 -20.10
C ALA A 174 -23.73 -23.08 -21.13
N SER A 175 -23.43 -24.33 -20.77
CA SER A 175 -22.83 -25.35 -21.66
C SER A 175 -23.86 -26.16 -22.45
N VAL A 176 -25.16 -25.87 -22.30
CA VAL A 176 -26.25 -26.46 -23.11
C VAL A 176 -26.86 -25.33 -23.93
N LYS A 177 -26.10 -24.83 -24.90
CA LYS A 177 -26.59 -24.04 -26.02
C LYS A 177 -25.61 -24.15 -27.19
#